data_AF-A0A2S7ZCL9-F1
#
_entry.id   AF-A0A2S7ZCL9-F1
#
_cell.length_a   1.000
_cell.length_b   1.000
_cell.length_c   1.000
_cell.angle_alpha   90.00
_cell.angle_beta   90.00
_cell.angle_gamma   90.00
#
_symmetry.space_group_name_H-M   'P 1'
#
loop_
_entity.id
_entity.type
_entity.pdbx_description
1 polymer ?
#
loop_
_entity_poly.entity_id
_entity_poly.type
_entity_poly.pdbx_seq_one_letter_code
_entity_poly.pdbx_strand_id
1 'polypeptide(L)'
;MRTIKSFSEHLQYSLHDARVQKIEYADDNLILTFEYIFSYENGAEQTHKAQVVFETCDIDFFEILVFNNTILDTFTGKRIELPQYQQDYSESEFEVITETYNWGHAVFQGWLWTKGNPVHCIMNIYFKGDMVYVVK
;
A
#
# COMPACT_ATOMS: atom_id res chain seq x y z
N MET A 1 -17.81 -1.21 -6.93
CA MET A 1 -18.32 -0.36 -5.84
C MET A 1 -17.22 0.60 -5.39
N ARG A 2 -17.56 1.86 -5.09
CA ARG A 2 -16.61 2.88 -4.59
C ARG A 2 -16.96 3.21 -3.14
N THR A 3 -16.00 3.08 -2.23
CA THR A 3 -16.18 3.29 -0.79
C THR A 3 -15.07 4.16 -0.24
N ILE A 4 -15.42 5.28 0.39
CA ILE A 4 -14.46 6.12 1.12
C ILE A 4 -14.10 5.41 2.43
N LYS A 5 -12.81 5.32 2.76
CA LYS A 5 -12.37 4.74 4.01
C LYS A 5 -12.85 5.59 5.19
N SER A 6 -13.64 4.98 6.07
CA SER A 6 -13.94 5.54 7.39
C SER A 6 -12.83 5.15 8.37
N PHE A 7 -12.34 6.11 9.18
CA PHE A 7 -11.39 5.86 10.28
C PHE A 7 -12.10 5.42 11.58
N SER A 8 -13.27 4.78 11.45
CA SER A 8 -14.03 4.20 12.56
C SER A 8 -13.48 2.83 12.98
N GLU A 9 -13.92 2.34 14.15
CA GLU A 9 -13.50 1.05 14.74
C GLU A 9 -13.71 -0.17 13.83
N HIS A 10 -14.64 -0.09 12.87
CA HIS A 10 -14.89 -1.16 11.90
C HIS A 10 -14.41 -0.75 10.50
N LEU A 11 -13.30 -1.34 10.08
CA LEU A 11 -12.81 -1.23 8.71
C LEU A 11 -13.61 -2.15 7.80
N GLN A 12 -14.23 -1.61 6.74
CA GLN A 12 -14.95 -2.43 5.76
C GLN A 12 -14.01 -3.37 4.99
N TYR A 13 -12.80 -2.90 4.71
CA TYR A 13 -11.78 -3.66 4.01
C TYR A 13 -10.46 -3.64 4.79
N SER A 14 -9.77 -4.78 4.77
CA SER A 14 -8.42 -4.98 5.27
C SER A 14 -7.45 -5.11 4.10
N LEU A 15 -6.29 -4.46 4.21
CA LEU A 15 -5.16 -4.65 3.30
C LEU A 15 -4.08 -5.55 3.93
N HIS A 16 -4.23 -6.01 5.18
CA HIS A 16 -3.35 -7.02 5.76
C HIS A 16 -3.28 -8.26 4.88
N ASP A 17 -2.06 -8.71 4.56
CA ASP A 17 -1.70 -9.77 3.60
C ASP A 17 -2.09 -9.47 2.13
N ALA A 18 -2.62 -8.28 1.84
CA ALA A 18 -2.93 -7.87 0.48
C ALA A 18 -1.65 -7.44 -0.25
N ARG A 19 -1.57 -7.77 -1.54
CA ARG A 19 -0.40 -7.49 -2.38
C ARG A 19 -0.69 -6.41 -3.39
N VAL A 20 0.07 -5.33 -3.31
CA VAL A 20 0.11 -4.29 -4.33
C VAL A 20 0.86 -4.83 -5.54
N GLN A 21 0.15 -4.92 -6.66
CA GLN A 21 0.64 -5.38 -7.97
C GLN A 21 1.14 -4.22 -8.83
N LYS A 22 0.59 -3.01 -8.62
CA LYS A 22 0.94 -1.84 -9.41
C LYS A 22 0.70 -0.56 -8.63
N ILE A 23 1.62 0.40 -8.79
CA ILE A 23 1.54 1.74 -8.24
C ILE A 23 1.57 2.74 -9.38
N GLU A 24 0.55 3.59 -9.45
CA GLU A 24 0.42 4.61 -10.48
C GLU A 24 0.13 5.97 -9.84
N TYR A 25 0.58 7.03 -10.52
CA TYR A 25 0.19 8.38 -10.19
C TYR A 25 -0.43 9.03 -11.42
N ALA A 26 -1.69 9.45 -11.31
CA ALA A 26 -2.45 10.04 -12.40
C ALA A 26 -3.52 10.99 -11.85
N ASP A 27 -3.70 12.13 -12.50
CA ASP A 27 -4.69 13.15 -12.15
C ASP A 27 -4.64 13.54 -10.65
N ASP A 28 -3.43 13.79 -10.15
CA ASP A 28 -3.11 14.09 -8.74
C ASP A 28 -3.44 12.98 -7.72
N ASN A 29 -3.72 11.75 -8.18
CA ASN A 29 -4.06 10.63 -7.31
C ASN A 29 -2.99 9.55 -7.34
N LEU A 30 -2.67 8.98 -6.17
CA LEU A 30 -1.88 7.75 -6.08
C LEU A 30 -2.83 6.55 -6.10
N ILE A 31 -2.61 5.63 -7.02
CA ILE A 31 -3.47 4.48 -7.26
C ILE A 31 -2.66 3.21 -7.01
N LEU A 32 -3.06 2.45 -5.99
CA LEU A 32 -2.52 1.13 -5.69
C LEU A 32 -3.48 0.07 -6.20
N THR A 33 -3.03 -0.78 -7.12
CA THR A 33 -3.81 -1.91 -7.61
C THR A 33 -3.45 -3.16 -6.83
N PHE A 34 -4.45 -3.81 -6.23
CA PHE A 34 -4.30 -5.04 -5.48
C PHE A 34 -4.87 -6.23 -6.26
N GLU A 35 -4.24 -7.39 -6.13
CA GLU A 35 -4.84 -8.63 -6.65
C GLU A 35 -6.10 -9.00 -5.87
N TYR A 36 -6.05 -8.89 -4.56
CA TYR A 36 -7.18 -9.01 -3.66
C TYR A 36 -6.98 -8.13 -2.42
N ILE A 37 -8.10 -7.62 -1.89
CA ILE A 37 -8.22 -7.09 -0.53
C ILE A 37 -9.29 -7.89 0.20
N PHE A 38 -9.34 -7.78 1.52
CA PHE A 38 -10.19 -8.65 2.34
C PHE A 38 -11.37 -7.89 2.94
N SER A 39 -12.54 -8.54 3.03
CA SER A 39 -13.62 -8.12 3.93
C SER A 39 -14.10 -9.33 4.76
N TYR A 40 -14.78 -9.04 5.87
CA TYR A 40 -15.34 -10.07 6.74
C TYR A 40 -16.85 -9.90 6.84
N GLU A 41 -17.59 -10.84 6.27
CA GLU A 41 -19.05 -10.82 6.23
C GLU A 41 -19.58 -12.08 6.92
N ASN A 42 -20.40 -11.90 7.97
CA ASN A 42 -20.96 -12.99 8.76
C ASN A 42 -19.92 -14.00 9.27
N GLY A 43 -18.72 -13.54 9.61
CA GLY A 43 -17.62 -14.38 10.10
C GLY A 43 -16.85 -15.14 9.02
N ALA A 44 -17.15 -14.92 7.74
CA ALA A 44 -16.40 -15.47 6.61
C ALA A 44 -15.55 -14.39 5.92
N GLU A 45 -14.31 -14.74 5.60
CA GLU A 45 -13.43 -13.91 4.79
C GLU A 45 -13.88 -13.92 3.32
N GLN A 46 -13.88 -12.74 2.70
CA GLN A 46 -14.13 -12.54 1.28
C GLN A 46 -12.93 -11.82 0.67
N THR A 47 -12.59 -12.18 -0.57
CA THR A 47 -11.52 -11.53 -1.34
C THR A 47 -12.08 -10.72 -2.50
N HIS A 48 -11.50 -9.55 -2.73
CA HIS A 48 -12.02 -8.58 -3.70
C HIS A 48 -10.89 -8.01 -4.55
N LYS A 49 -11.01 -8.09 -5.88
CA LYS A 49 -10.14 -7.33 -6.77
C LYS A 49 -10.43 -5.84 -6.58
N ALA A 50 -9.41 -5.06 -6.24
CA ALA A 50 -9.62 -3.67 -5.89
C ALA A 50 -8.46 -2.76 -6.24
N GLN A 51 -8.77 -1.48 -6.38
CA GLN A 51 -7.80 -0.41 -6.31
C GLN A 51 -8.03 0.39 -5.03
N VAL A 52 -6.95 0.89 -4.44
CA VAL A 52 -7.00 1.92 -3.40
C VAL A 52 -6.48 3.20 -4.01
N VAL A 53 -7.31 4.24 -3.98
CA VAL A 53 -6.99 5.55 -4.52
C VAL A 53 -6.80 6.52 -3.36
N PHE A 54 -5.64 7.17 -3.30
CA PHE A 54 -5.37 8.28 -2.41
C PHE A 54 -5.50 9.57 -3.21
N GLU A 55 -6.53 10.34 -2.91
CA GLU A 55 -6.85 11.54 -3.68
C GLU A 55 -5.99 12.74 -3.28
N THR A 56 -5.62 13.57 -4.26
CA THR A 56 -4.76 14.75 -4.04
C THR A 56 -3.49 14.34 -3.26
N CYS A 57 -2.82 13.30 -3.75
CA CYS A 57 -1.60 12.77 -3.15
C CYS A 57 -0.46 13.77 -3.36
N ASP A 58 0.24 14.09 -2.27
CA ASP A 58 1.42 14.93 -2.29
C ASP A 58 2.64 14.08 -2.69
N ILE A 59 2.84 13.93 -4.00
CA ILE A 59 3.81 12.98 -4.56
C ILE A 59 5.26 13.33 -4.20
N ASP A 60 5.55 14.61 -3.92
CA ASP A 60 6.87 15.05 -3.48
C ASP A 60 7.23 14.53 -2.08
N PHE A 61 6.21 14.23 -1.26
CA PHE A 61 6.37 13.61 0.06
C PHE A 61 6.12 12.10 0.06
N PHE A 62 5.63 11.54 -1.04
CA PHE A 62 5.53 10.09 -1.20
C PHE A 62 6.92 9.47 -1.22
N GLU A 63 7.17 8.54 -0.29
CA GLU A 63 8.44 7.85 -0.22
C GLU A 63 8.26 6.37 0.09
N ILE A 64 9.20 5.58 -0.40
CA ILE A 64 9.29 4.15 -0.13
C ILE A 64 10.68 3.89 0.46
N LEU A 65 10.71 3.32 1.65
CA LEU A 65 11.93 2.85 2.30
C LEU A 65 12.07 1.37 2.01
N VAL A 66 13.06 1.01 1.19
CA VAL A 66 13.37 -0.39 0.86
C VAL A 66 14.63 -0.83 1.59
N PHE A 67 14.50 -1.88 2.38
CA PHE A 67 15.57 -2.39 3.22
C PHE A 67 16.39 -3.43 2.45
N ASN A 68 17.61 -3.68 2.88
CA ASN A 68 18.46 -4.74 2.31
C ASN A 68 18.11 -6.15 2.85
N ASN A 69 17.35 -6.22 3.94
CA ASN A 69 16.94 -7.45 4.61
C ASN A 69 15.68 -7.22 5.44
N THR A 70 15.24 -8.25 6.16
CA THR A 70 14.25 -8.19 7.24
C THR A 70 14.82 -7.49 8.48
N ILE A 71 13.96 -6.92 9.33
CA ILE A 71 14.29 -6.07 10.49
C ILE A 71 14.39 -7.00 11.70
N LEU A 72 15.32 -7.94 11.65
CA LEU A 72 15.60 -8.89 12.73
C LEU A 72 16.98 -8.66 13.37
N ASP A 73 17.83 -7.85 12.74
CA ASP A 73 19.18 -7.49 13.18
C ASP A 73 19.56 -6.12 12.56
N THR A 74 20.85 -5.80 12.47
CA THR A 74 21.39 -4.62 11.78
C THR A 74 20.95 -4.62 10.31
N PHE A 75 20.28 -3.55 9.90
CA PHE A 75 19.81 -3.36 8.54
C PHE A 75 20.37 -2.08 7.93
N THR A 76 20.37 -2.03 6.60
CA THR A 76 20.52 -0.80 5.81
C THR A 76 19.38 -0.73 4.79
N GLY A 77 19.28 0.37 4.06
CA GLY A 77 18.25 0.52 3.05
C GLY A 77 18.42 1.77 2.20
N LYS A 78 17.46 1.98 1.31
CA LYS A 78 17.34 3.18 0.47
C LYS A 78 15.96 3.79 0.62
N ARG A 79 15.92 5.12 0.68
CA ARG A 79 14.70 5.90 0.38
C ARG A 79 14.62 6.06 -1.12
N ILE A 80 13.47 5.73 -1.71
CA ILE A 80 13.20 5.90 -3.13
C ILE A 80 11.85 6.59 -3.35
N GLU A 81 11.72 7.21 -4.51
CA GLU A 81 10.51 7.86 -4.99
C GLU A 81 9.80 6.95 -6.01
N LEU A 82 8.58 7.33 -6.41
CA LEU A 82 7.75 6.54 -7.30
C LEU A 82 8.45 6.13 -8.62
N PRO A 83 9.17 7.02 -9.34
CA PRO A 83 9.80 6.63 -10.61
C PRO A 83 10.85 5.53 -10.43
N GLN A 84 11.65 5.61 -9.36
CA GLN A 84 12.66 4.60 -9.06
C GLN A 84 11.98 3.28 -8.65
N TYR A 85 10.86 3.34 -7.93
CA TYR A 85 10.09 2.13 -7.61
C TYR A 85 9.56 1.46 -8.87
N GLN A 86 8.94 2.22 -9.76
CA GLN A 86 8.41 1.73 -11.02
C GLN A 86 9.49 1.17 -11.95
N GLN A 87 10.72 1.66 -11.85
CA GLN A 87 11.86 1.15 -12.62
C GLN A 87 12.49 -0.12 -12.02
N ASP A 88 12.81 -0.10 -10.72
CA ASP A 88 13.58 -1.16 -10.07
C ASP A 88 12.72 -2.34 -9.64
N TYR A 89 11.43 -2.10 -9.39
CA TYR A 89 10.51 -3.01 -8.72
C TYR A 89 9.22 -3.24 -9.54
N SER A 90 9.26 -3.07 -10.87
CA SER A 90 8.10 -3.26 -11.75
C SER A 90 7.48 -4.67 -11.68
N GLU A 91 8.32 -5.67 -11.41
CA GLU A 91 7.94 -7.09 -11.30
C GLU A 91 7.82 -7.56 -9.83
N SER A 92 7.86 -6.63 -8.88
CA SER A 92 7.80 -6.92 -7.45
C SER A 92 6.38 -6.72 -6.91
N GLU A 93 6.04 -7.50 -5.89
CA GLU A 93 4.79 -7.35 -5.15
C GLU A 93 5.10 -6.77 -3.77
N PHE A 94 4.36 -5.74 -3.37
CA PHE A 94 4.44 -5.23 -2.00
C PHE A 94 3.27 -5.77 -1.17
N GLU A 95 3.57 -6.70 -0.27
CA GLU A 95 2.62 -7.29 0.67
C GLU A 95 2.54 -6.44 1.93
N VAL A 96 1.33 -5.96 2.23
CA VAL A 96 1.07 -5.11 3.39
C VAL A 96 0.81 -5.97 4.62
N ILE A 97 1.59 -5.78 5.68
CA ILE A 97 1.44 -6.48 6.96
C ILE A 97 0.88 -5.53 8.03
N THR A 98 1.35 -4.29 8.04
CA THR A 98 0.86 -3.27 8.97
C THR A 98 0.33 -2.09 8.19
N GLU A 99 -0.91 -1.71 8.50
CA GLU A 99 -1.56 -0.51 8.00
C GLU A 99 -1.70 0.49 9.15
N THR A 100 -1.13 1.68 9.01
CA THR A 100 -1.34 2.78 9.96
C THR A 100 -1.94 3.97 9.24
N TYR A 101 -2.92 4.59 9.87
CA TYR A 101 -3.66 5.70 9.30
C TYR A 101 -3.75 6.85 10.29
N ASN A 102 -3.42 8.05 9.83
CA ASN A 102 -3.65 9.30 10.54
C ASN A 102 -4.11 10.36 9.53
N TRP A 103 -4.73 11.44 9.98
CA TRP A 103 -5.36 12.47 9.14
C TRP A 103 -4.44 12.94 7.99
N GLY A 104 -4.69 12.44 6.76
CA GLY A 104 -3.90 12.77 5.56
C GLY A 104 -2.58 12.01 5.40
N HIS A 105 -2.38 10.94 6.16
CA HIS A 105 -1.17 10.10 6.12
C HIS A 105 -1.52 8.62 6.28
N ALA A 106 -1.05 7.80 5.34
CA ALA A 106 -1.08 6.35 5.45
C ALA A 106 0.35 5.81 5.44
N VAL A 107 0.61 4.83 6.31
CA VAL A 107 1.86 4.07 6.33
C VAL A 107 1.54 2.62 6.13
N PHE A 108 2.07 2.04 5.06
CA PHE A 108 2.03 0.60 4.82
C PHE A 108 3.41 0.02 5.08
N GLN A 109 3.48 -1.01 5.91
CA GLN A 109 4.71 -1.72 6.21
C GLN A 109 4.52 -3.20 5.88
N GLY A 110 5.56 -3.84 5.36
CA GLY A 110 5.49 -5.26 5.09
C GLY A 110 6.65 -5.74 4.25
N TRP A 111 6.36 -6.65 3.33
CA TRP A 111 7.36 -7.37 2.53
C TRP A 111 7.33 -6.91 1.09
N LEU A 112 8.50 -6.53 0.56
CA LEU A 112 8.69 -6.35 -0.87
C LEU A 112 9.26 -7.66 -1.44
N TRP A 113 8.41 -8.38 -2.17
CA TRP A 113 8.76 -9.62 -2.84
C TRP A 113 9.59 -9.30 -4.08
N THR A 114 10.86 -9.72 -4.05
CA THR A 114 11.80 -9.60 -5.18
C THR A 114 12.09 -10.99 -5.72
N LYS A 115 12.95 -11.12 -6.74
CA LYS A 115 13.35 -12.45 -7.27
C LYS A 115 14.04 -13.37 -6.24
N GLY A 116 14.50 -12.82 -5.11
CA GLY A 116 15.11 -13.57 -4.01
C GLY A 116 14.22 -13.62 -2.77
N ASN A 117 14.84 -13.53 -1.59
CA ASN A 117 14.09 -13.40 -0.35
C ASN A 117 13.39 -12.03 -0.29
N PRO A 118 12.20 -11.94 0.33
CA PRO A 118 11.56 -10.65 0.57
C PRO A 118 12.41 -9.80 1.51
N VAL A 119 12.34 -8.49 1.31
CA VAL A 119 12.94 -7.50 2.20
C VAL A 119 11.85 -6.67 2.85
N HIS A 120 12.15 -6.02 3.98
CA HIS A 120 11.18 -5.09 4.53
C HIS A 120 11.02 -3.85 3.64
N CYS A 121 9.80 -3.36 3.61
CA CYS A 121 9.44 -2.16 2.89
C CYS A 121 8.45 -1.34 3.71
N ILE A 122 8.63 -0.02 3.69
CA ILE A 122 7.71 0.96 4.30
C ILE A 122 7.33 1.97 3.23
N MET A 123 6.05 2.19 3.03
CA MET A 123 5.50 3.16 2.10
C MET A 123 4.77 4.25 2.87
N ASN A 124 5.26 5.48 2.76
CA ASN A 124 4.64 6.66 3.36
C ASN A 124 3.84 7.41 2.28
N ILE A 125 2.55 7.59 2.54
CA ILE A 125 1.60 8.17 1.60
C ILE A 125 0.95 9.38 2.25
N TYR A 126 1.15 10.57 1.67
CA TYR A 126 0.56 11.81 2.15
C TYR A 126 -0.49 12.29 1.15
N PHE A 127 -1.69 12.59 1.63
CA PHE A 127 -2.82 12.91 0.78
C PHE A 127 -3.77 13.90 1.45
N LYS A 128 -4.42 14.74 0.64
CA LYS A 128 -5.32 15.80 1.13
C LYS A 128 -6.80 15.47 0.92
N GLY A 129 -7.11 14.58 -0.03
CA GLY A 129 -8.47 14.11 -0.30
C GLY A 129 -8.82 12.83 0.45
N ASP A 130 -9.70 12.02 -0.13
CA ASP A 130 -10.11 10.75 0.46
C ASP A 130 -9.15 9.60 0.14
N MET A 131 -9.11 8.60 1.03
CA MET A 131 -8.64 7.26 0.67
C MET A 131 -9.87 6.44 0.27
N VAL A 132 -9.84 5.87 -0.94
CA VAL A 132 -11.02 5.27 -1.56
C VAL A 132 -10.74 3.86 -2.04
N TYR A 133 -11.55 2.91 -1.60
CA TYR A 133 -11.60 1.56 -2.15
C TYR A 133 -12.47 1.54 -3.40
N VAL A 134 -11.92 1.07 -4.52
CA VAL A 134 -12.62 0.83 -5.78
C VAL A 134 -12.62 -0.67 -6.04
N VAL A 135 -13.64 -1.35 -5.53
CA VAL A 135 -13.83 -2.81 -5.64
C VAL A 135 -14.54 -3.15 -6.95
N LYS A 136 -14.09 -4.18 -7.66
CA LYS A 136 -14.70 -4.65 -8.91
C LYS A 136 -15.75 -5.73 -8.67
#